data_AF-A0A820MHE6-F1
#
_entry.id   AF-A0A820MHE6-F1
#
_cell.length_a   1.000
_cell.length_b   1.000
_cell.length_c   1.000
_cell.angle_alpha   90.00
_cell.angle_beta   90.00
_cell.angle_gamma   90.00
#
_symmetry.space_group_name_H-M   'P 1'
#
loop_
_entity.id
_entity.type
_entity.pdbx_description
1 polymer ?
#
loop_
_entity_poly.entity_id
_entity_poly.type
_entity_poly.pdbx_seq_one_letter_code
_entity_poly.pdbx_strand_id
1 'polypeptide(L)'
;LDRKVVNKTDIINMLEGAGFSRSNPYYIVKQGKITQMATAPDANRLQLLREVAGTKVYDEKKQESETILAETEERRKKIADLLKAIEERLLSLETEKEELKQYQKWDRSKRGLECAICTSECDDAKKRIDEIVEKMNAATQK
;
A
#
# COMPACT_ATOMS: atom_id res chain seq x y z
N LEU A 1 -18.64 12.30 -35.59
CA LEU A 1 -19.51 11.29 -36.23
C LEU A 1 -20.95 11.74 -36.07
N ASP A 2 -21.72 11.81 -37.15
CA ASP A 2 -23.16 12.13 -37.08
C ASP A 2 -23.48 13.39 -36.24
N ARG A 3 -22.81 14.50 -36.58
CA ARG A 3 -22.83 15.80 -35.87
C ARG A 3 -22.36 15.79 -34.41
N LYS A 4 -21.88 14.66 -33.88
CA LYS A 4 -21.21 14.58 -32.57
C LYS A 4 -19.70 14.73 -32.70
N VAL A 5 -19.12 15.46 -31.75
CA VAL A 5 -17.66 15.54 -31.58
C VAL A 5 -17.16 14.21 -31.01
N VAL A 6 -16.11 13.67 -31.62
CA VAL A 6 -15.46 12.41 -31.20
C VAL A 6 -13.96 12.56 -31.36
N ASN A 7 -13.21 11.88 -30.50
CA ASN A 7 -11.76 11.94 -30.54
C ASN A 7 -11.20 11.12 -31.70
N LYS A 8 -10.01 11.51 -32.15
CA LYS A 8 -9.28 10.82 -33.23
C LYS A 8 -9.07 9.33 -32.92
N THR A 9 -8.78 9.00 -31.66
CA THR A 9 -8.57 7.62 -31.20
C THR A 9 -9.83 6.77 -31.36
N ASP A 10 -11.00 7.32 -31.03
CA ASP A 10 -12.27 6.59 -31.13
C ASP A 10 -12.62 6.23 -32.58
N ILE A 11 -12.35 7.17 -33.51
CA ILE A 11 -12.54 6.94 -34.94
C ILE A 11 -11.57 5.87 -35.45
N ILE A 12 -10.31 5.89 -35.01
CA ILE A 12 -9.31 4.88 -35.39
C ILE A 12 -9.74 3.50 -34.88
N ASN A 13 -10.14 3.39 -33.62
CA ASN A 13 -10.59 2.13 -33.03
C ASN A 13 -11.85 1.59 -33.72
N MET A 14 -12.78 2.47 -34.12
CA MET A 14 -13.98 2.09 -34.87
C MET A 14 -13.64 1.54 -36.26
N LEU A 15 -12.71 2.18 -36.97
CA LEU A 15 -12.24 1.72 -38.28
C LEU A 15 -11.50 0.38 -38.18
N GLU A 16 -10.64 0.21 -37.17
CA GLU A 16 -9.97 -1.07 -36.91
C GLU A 16 -10.98 -2.19 -36.60
N GLY A 17 -12.02 -1.93 -35.80
CA GLY A 17 -13.09 -2.88 -35.53
C GLY A 17 -13.93 -3.26 -36.75
N ALA A 18 -14.01 -2.40 -37.76
CA ALA A 18 -14.66 -2.66 -39.03
C ALA A 18 -13.73 -3.32 -40.08
N GLY A 19 -12.49 -3.66 -39.71
CA GLY A 19 -11.49 -4.26 -40.60
C GLY A 19 -10.65 -3.27 -41.41
N PHE A 20 -10.87 -1.96 -41.24
CA PHE A 20 -10.04 -0.91 -41.81
C PHE A 20 -8.86 -0.61 -40.87
N SER A 21 -7.85 -1.46 -40.91
CA SER A 21 -6.64 -1.22 -40.14
C SER A 21 -5.80 -0.10 -40.75
N ARG A 22 -5.36 0.85 -39.92
CA ARG A 22 -4.33 1.84 -40.30
C ARG A 22 -3.03 1.17 -40.76
N SER A 23 -2.78 -0.03 -40.26
CA SER A 23 -1.60 -0.84 -40.52
C SER A 23 -1.70 -1.68 -41.79
N ASN A 24 -2.88 -1.79 -42.41
CA ASN A 24 -3.07 -2.49 -43.68
C ASN A 24 -3.62 -1.53 -44.77
N PRO A 25 -2.80 -0.58 -45.27
CA PRO A 25 -3.23 0.49 -46.18
C PRO A 25 -3.54 0.02 -47.61
N TYR A 26 -3.44 -1.28 -47.89
CA TYR A 26 -3.43 -1.82 -49.25
C TYR A 26 -4.81 -1.88 -49.93
N TYR A 27 -5.86 -1.40 -49.24
CA TYR A 27 -7.13 -1.08 -49.89
C TYR A 27 -7.05 0.15 -50.82
N ILE A 28 -5.97 0.96 -50.77
CA ILE A 28 -5.70 2.07 -51.71
C ILE A 28 -4.28 1.95 -52.27
N VAL A 29 -4.16 1.87 -53.60
CA VAL A 29 -2.87 1.86 -54.31
C VAL A 29 -2.60 3.24 -54.90
N LYS A 30 -1.59 3.94 -54.37
CA LYS A 30 -1.11 5.22 -54.93
C LYS A 30 -0.26 4.99 -56.18
N GLN A 31 -0.19 6.00 -57.05
CA GLN A 31 0.67 5.95 -58.23
C GLN A 31 2.13 5.67 -57.84
N GLY A 32 2.79 4.78 -58.57
CA GLY A 32 4.18 4.35 -58.31
C GLY A 32 4.35 3.31 -57.19
N LYS A 33 3.29 2.97 -56.43
CA LYS A 33 3.40 2.01 -55.32
C LYS A 33 3.70 0.58 -55.78
N ILE A 34 3.17 0.17 -56.95
CA ILE A 34 3.44 -1.15 -57.53
C ILE A 34 4.91 -1.30 -57.91
N THR A 35 5.49 -0.28 -58.56
CA THR A 35 6.92 -0.27 -58.92
C THR A 35 7.78 -0.34 -57.66
N GLN A 36 7.43 0.43 -56.62
CA GLN A 36 8.13 0.38 -55.33
C GLN A 36 8.08 -1.01 -54.69
N MET A 37 6.94 -1.71 -54.78
CA MET A 37 6.81 -3.08 -54.28
C MET A 37 7.65 -4.08 -55.08
N ALA A 38 7.68 -3.94 -56.41
CA ALA A 38 8.46 -4.80 -57.29
C ALA A 38 9.97 -4.67 -57.05
N THR A 39 10.46 -3.46 -56.75
CA THR A 39 11.88 -3.20 -56.48
C THR A 39 12.24 -3.22 -54.99
N ALA A 40 11.30 -3.51 -54.09
CA ALA A 40 11.56 -3.50 -52.66
C ALA A 40 12.52 -4.64 -52.24
N PRO A 41 13.41 -4.42 -51.27
CA PRO A 41 14.20 -5.49 -50.66
C PRO A 41 13.31 -6.45 -49.86
N ASP A 42 13.78 -7.69 -49.68
CA ASP A 42 13.01 -8.78 -49.07
C ASP A 42 12.50 -8.45 -47.65
N ALA A 43 13.28 -7.70 -46.87
CA ALA A 43 12.86 -7.23 -45.54
C ALA A 43 11.57 -6.37 -45.59
N ASN A 44 11.46 -5.48 -46.58
CA ASN A 44 10.27 -4.64 -46.75
C ASN A 44 9.07 -5.46 -47.25
N ARG A 45 9.29 -6.49 -48.08
CA ARG A 45 8.23 -7.43 -48.49
C ARG A 45 7.74 -8.28 -47.30
N LEU A 46 8.65 -8.70 -46.42
CA LEU A 46 8.29 -9.43 -45.21
C LEU A 46 7.49 -8.55 -44.24
N GLN A 47 7.89 -7.30 -44.05
CA GLN A 47 7.12 -6.34 -43.24
C GLN A 47 5.71 -6.15 -43.78
N LEU A 48 5.58 -6.03 -45.11
CA LEU A 48 4.29 -6.00 -45.78
C LEU A 48 3.45 -7.25 -45.49
N LEU A 49 4.01 -8.44 -45.65
CA LEU A 49 3.31 -9.69 -45.36
C LEU A 49 2.83 -9.76 -43.89
N ARG A 50 3.65 -9.29 -42.94
CA ARG A 50 3.27 -9.20 -41.51
C ARG A 50 2.15 -8.20 -41.26
N GLU A 51 2.15 -7.06 -41.95
CA GLU A 51 1.09 -6.07 -41.87
C GLU A 51 -0.24 -6.59 -42.43
N VAL A 52 -0.21 -7.31 -43.57
CA VAL A 52 -1.40 -7.96 -44.16
C VAL A 52 -1.92 -9.10 -43.29
N ALA A 53 -1.02 -9.88 -42.69
CA ALA A 53 -1.38 -10.95 -41.75
C ALA A 53 -1.93 -10.40 -40.41
N GLY A 54 -1.86 -9.08 -40.18
CA GLY A 54 -2.37 -8.45 -38.96
C GLY A 54 -1.57 -8.79 -37.69
N THR A 55 -0.39 -9.42 -37.82
CA THR A 55 0.40 -9.86 -36.65
C THR A 55 1.02 -8.69 -35.89
N LYS A 56 1.18 -7.54 -36.54
CA LYS A 56 1.79 -6.34 -35.96
C LYS A 56 1.04 -5.81 -34.74
N VAL A 57 -0.30 -5.78 -34.78
CA VAL A 57 -1.12 -5.29 -33.64
C VAL A 57 -1.02 -6.25 -32.46
N TYR A 58 -0.95 -7.55 -32.74
CA TYR A 58 -0.75 -8.56 -31.70
C TYR A 58 0.64 -8.41 -31.04
N ASP A 59 1.69 -8.26 -31.84
CA ASP A 59 3.05 -8.08 -31.35
C ASP A 59 3.19 -6.79 -30.50
N GLU A 60 2.59 -5.69 -30.95
CA GLU A 60 2.57 -4.41 -30.20
C GLU A 60 1.84 -4.57 -28.84
N LYS A 61 0.63 -5.16 -28.84
CA LYS A 61 -0.13 -5.41 -27.60
C LYS A 61 0.59 -6.37 -26.65
N LYS A 62 1.27 -7.38 -27.20
CA LYS A 62 2.07 -8.33 -26.43
C LYS A 62 3.22 -7.62 -25.72
N GLN A 63 3.96 -6.78 -26.43
CA GLN A 63 5.09 -6.04 -25.86
C GLN A 63 4.64 -5.03 -24.80
N GLU A 64 3.52 -4.34 -25.02
CA GLU A 64 2.90 -3.46 -24.02
C GLU A 64 2.49 -4.26 -22.76
N SER A 65 1.85 -5.42 -22.95
CA SER A 65 1.45 -6.30 -21.84
C SER A 65 2.64 -6.83 -21.04
N GLU A 66 3.73 -7.21 -21.71
CA GLU A 66 4.97 -7.65 -21.06
C GLU A 66 5.58 -6.53 -20.20
N THR A 67 5.53 -5.29 -20.69
CA THR A 67 6.01 -4.12 -19.94
C THR A 67 5.17 -3.87 -18.69
N ILE A 68 3.84 -3.89 -18.83
CA ILE A 68 2.90 -3.72 -17.70
C ILE A 68 3.08 -4.85 -16.68
N LEU A 69 3.30 -6.09 -17.13
CA LEU A 69 3.53 -7.22 -16.25
C LEU A 69 4.80 -7.04 -15.42
N ALA A 70 5.90 -6.61 -16.05
CA ALA A 70 7.17 -6.34 -15.37
C ALA A 70 7.02 -5.23 -14.31
N GLU A 71 6.35 -4.12 -14.65
CA GLU A 71 6.07 -3.05 -13.67
C GLU A 71 5.21 -3.54 -12.50
N THR A 72 4.20 -4.36 -12.80
CA THR A 72 3.29 -4.89 -11.78
C THR A 72 4.02 -5.84 -10.84
N GLU A 73 4.95 -6.64 -11.36
CA GLU A 73 5.77 -7.54 -10.56
C GLU A 73 6.76 -6.76 -9.66
N GLU A 74 7.34 -5.66 -10.15
CA GLU A 74 8.14 -4.76 -9.31
C GLU A 74 7.31 -4.12 -8.20
N ARG A 75 6.11 -3.63 -8.52
CA ARG A 75 5.17 -3.09 -7.51
C ARG A 75 4.80 -4.14 -6.47
N ARG A 76 4.54 -5.39 -6.89
CA ARG A 76 4.25 -6.51 -5.98
C ARG A 76 5.41 -6.77 -5.02
N LYS A 77 6.66 -6.74 -5.49
CA LYS A 77 7.84 -6.91 -4.64
C LYS A 77 7.91 -5.82 -3.56
N LYS A 78 7.73 -4.55 -3.95
CA LYS A 78 7.71 -3.42 -3.00
C LYS A 78 6.61 -3.58 -1.94
N ILE A 79 5.42 -4.03 -2.34
CA ILE A 79 4.33 -4.31 -1.39
C ILE A 79 4.72 -5.42 -0.41
N ALA A 80 5.36 -6.48 -0.88
CA ALA A 80 5.81 -7.58 -0.03
C ALA A 80 6.86 -7.13 1.00
N ASP A 81 7.78 -6.25 0.61
CA ASP A 81 8.79 -5.69 1.51
C ASP A 81 8.15 -4.78 2.58
N LEU A 82 7.17 -3.95 2.19
CA LEU A 82 6.40 -3.13 3.14
C LEU A 82 5.60 -3.99 4.12
N LEU A 83 4.99 -5.08 3.66
CA LEU A 83 4.26 -6.01 4.53
C LEU A 83 5.18 -6.62 5.59
N LYS A 84 6.39 -7.05 5.21
CA LYS A 84 7.38 -7.55 6.17
C LYS A 84 7.73 -6.51 7.22
N ALA A 85 7.97 -5.26 6.81
CA ALA A 85 8.26 -4.18 7.76
C ALA A 85 7.10 -3.92 8.72
N ILE A 86 5.85 -4.04 8.25
CA ILE A 86 4.66 -3.93 9.11
C ILE A 86 4.59 -5.10 10.11
N GLU A 87 4.87 -6.33 9.67
CA GLU A 87 4.89 -7.51 10.53
C GLU A 87 5.95 -7.40 11.64
N GLU A 88 7.16 -6.94 11.32
CA GLU A 88 8.21 -6.67 12.30
C GLU A 88 7.79 -5.57 13.29
N ARG A 89 7.12 -4.52 12.81
CA ARG A 89 6.60 -3.45 13.68
C ARG A 89 5.48 -3.96 14.60
N LEU A 90 4.61 -4.84 14.11
CA LEU A 90 3.57 -5.45 14.94
C LEU A 90 4.18 -6.32 16.05
N LEU A 91 5.21 -7.09 15.73
CA LEU A 91 5.89 -7.93 16.71
C LEU A 91 6.56 -7.11 17.82
N SER A 92 7.23 -6.01 17.46
CA SER A 92 7.80 -5.07 18.47
C SER A 92 6.71 -4.41 19.34
N LEU A 93 5.58 -4.02 18.75
CA LEU A 93 4.46 -3.47 19.52
C LEU A 93 3.83 -4.50 20.47
N GLU A 94 3.76 -5.77 20.08
CA GLU A 94 3.26 -6.83 20.95
C GLU A 94 4.19 -7.02 22.17
N THR A 95 5.52 -6.96 21.97
CA THR A 95 6.48 -7.02 23.07
C THR A 95 6.38 -5.80 23.99
N GLU A 96 6.33 -4.58 23.44
CA GLU A 96 6.18 -3.34 24.22
C GLU A 96 4.89 -3.36 25.05
N LYS A 97 3.80 -3.88 24.48
CA LYS A 97 2.51 -4.05 25.17
C LYS A 97 2.61 -5.01 26.34
N GLU A 98 3.32 -6.13 26.20
CA GLU A 98 3.48 -7.09 27.30
C GLU A 98 4.35 -6.50 28.42
N GLU A 99 5.45 -5.82 28.08
CA GLU A 99 6.27 -5.09 29.05
C GLU A 99 5.45 -4.04 29.82
N LEU A 100 4.61 -3.27 29.11
CA LEU A 100 3.74 -2.27 29.72
C LEU A 100 2.73 -2.90 30.68
N LYS A 101 2.16 -4.07 30.35
CA LYS A 101 1.27 -4.78 31.28
C LYS A 101 1.99 -5.21 32.54
N GLN A 102 3.21 -5.73 32.41
CA GLN A 102 4.01 -6.11 33.58
C GLN A 102 4.31 -4.89 34.45
N TYR A 103 4.70 -3.77 33.83
CA TYR A 103 4.89 -2.51 34.52
C TYR A 103 3.62 -2.07 35.29
N GLN A 104 2.45 -2.07 34.64
CA GLN A 104 1.18 -1.70 35.28
C GLN A 104 0.81 -2.61 36.45
N LYS A 105 1.12 -3.92 36.35
CA LYS A 105 0.92 -4.86 37.45
C LYS A 105 1.78 -4.49 38.66
N TRP A 106 3.06 -4.22 38.44
CA TRP A 106 3.98 -3.83 39.51
C TRP A 106 3.66 -2.45 40.09
N ASP A 107 3.27 -1.49 39.26
CA ASP A 107 2.82 -0.16 39.71
C ASP A 107 1.60 -0.26 40.62
N ARG A 108 0.61 -1.10 40.26
CA ARG A 108 -0.56 -1.34 41.11
C ARG A 108 -0.18 -1.94 42.46
N SER A 109 0.71 -2.93 42.49
CA SER A 109 1.21 -3.52 43.74
C SER A 109 1.96 -2.51 44.59
N LYS A 110 2.83 -1.70 43.97
CA LYS A 110 3.58 -0.64 44.64
C LYS A 110 2.64 0.37 45.29
N ARG A 111 1.65 0.88 44.55
CA ARG A 111 0.66 1.84 45.08
C ARG A 111 -0.17 1.23 46.22
N GLY A 112 -0.51 -0.06 46.14
CA GLY A 112 -1.17 -0.76 47.23
C GLY A 112 -0.33 -0.81 48.51
N LEU A 113 0.96 -1.11 48.39
CA LEU A 113 1.91 -1.10 49.52
C LEU A 113 2.11 0.31 50.08
N GLU A 114 2.27 1.32 49.22
CA GLU A 114 2.38 2.73 49.64
C GLU A 114 1.15 3.17 50.43
N CYS A 115 -0.06 2.82 49.97
CA CYS A 115 -1.29 3.11 50.70
C CYS A 115 -1.31 2.40 52.07
N ALA A 116 -0.92 1.13 52.13
CA ALA A 116 -0.86 0.36 53.39
C ALA A 116 0.13 0.97 54.39
N ILE A 117 1.31 1.40 53.93
CA ILE A 117 2.31 2.10 54.76
C ILE A 117 1.73 3.41 55.28
N CYS A 118 1.15 4.25 54.40
CA CYS A 118 0.53 5.51 54.80
C CYS A 118 -0.58 5.31 55.83
N THR A 119 -1.41 4.27 55.69
CA THR A 119 -2.46 3.97 56.67
C THR A 119 -1.88 3.58 58.03
N SER A 120 -0.83 2.74 58.04
CA SER A 120 -0.16 2.35 59.28
C SER A 120 0.46 3.56 59.99
N GLU A 121 1.14 4.43 59.25
CA GLU A 121 1.75 5.65 59.79
C GLU A 121 0.69 6.62 60.34
N CYS A 122 -0.45 6.77 59.66
CA CYS A 122 -1.56 7.57 60.15
C CYS A 122 -2.15 7.02 61.45
N ASP A 123 -2.32 5.70 61.55
CA ASP A 123 -2.89 5.07 62.75
C ASP A 123 -1.92 5.13 63.93
N ASP A 124 -0.62 4.98 63.70
CA ASP A 124 0.40 5.19 64.73
C ASP A 124 0.46 6.65 65.19
N ALA A 125 0.33 7.62 64.26
CA ALA A 125 0.24 9.03 64.61
C ALA A 125 -1.01 9.34 65.45
N LYS A 126 -2.18 8.75 65.12
CA LYS A 126 -3.41 8.89 65.91
C LYS A 126 -3.23 8.33 67.32
N LYS A 127 -2.69 7.12 67.48
CA LYS A 127 -2.41 6.53 68.79
C LYS A 127 -1.53 7.45 69.65
N ARG A 128 -0.47 8.04 69.06
CA ARG A 128 0.38 9.00 69.77
C ARG A 128 -0.38 10.25 70.19
N ILE A 129 -1.29 10.76 69.36
CA ILE A 129 -2.15 11.90 69.71
C ILE A 129 -3.07 11.51 70.88
N ASP A 130 -3.73 10.36 70.81
CA ASP A 130 -4.64 9.88 71.86
C ASP A 130 -3.90 9.72 73.20
N GLU A 131 -2.69 9.13 73.20
CA GLU A 131 -1.84 9.01 74.39
C GLU A 131 -1.48 10.38 75.00
N ILE A 132 -1.21 11.39 74.17
CA ILE A 132 -0.92 12.76 74.65
C ILE A 132 -2.18 13.40 75.23
N VAL A 133 -3.33 13.22 74.59
CA VAL A 133 -4.62 13.74 75.06
C VAL A 133 -5.00 13.11 76.40
N GLU A 134 -4.83 11.81 76.58
CA GLU A 134 -5.06 11.15 77.86
C GLU A 134 -4.15 11.70 78.96
N LYS A 135 -2.85 11.91 78.67
CA LYS A 135 -1.91 12.53 79.62
C LYS A 135 -2.33 13.95 79.99
N MET A 136 -2.79 14.75 79.04
CA MET A 136 -3.30 16.10 79.30
C MET A 136 -4.55 16.09 80.18
N ASN A 137 -5.52 15.22 79.89
CA ASN A 137 -6.75 15.09 80.66
C ASN A 137 -6.46 14.64 82.11
N ALA A 138 -5.55 13.69 82.29
CA ALA A 138 -5.10 13.24 83.60
C ALA A 138 -4.37 14.33 84.39
N ALA A 139 -3.59 15.19 83.72
CA ALA A 139 -2.94 16.34 84.35
C ALA A 139 -3.91 17.46 84.73
N THR A 140 -5.05 17.57 84.05
CA THR A 140 -6.08 18.61 84.31
C THR A 140 -7.06 18.21 85.42
N GLN A 141 -7.12 16.92 85.78
CA GLN A 141 -7.96 16.39 86.88
C GLN A 141 -7.24 16.31 88.24
N LYS A 142 -5.96 16.72 88.31
CA LYS A 142 -5.17 16.85 89.55
C LYS A 142 -5.07 18.31 89.96
#